data_AF-A0A948E1I1-F1
#
_entry.id   AF-A0A948E1I1-F1
#
_cell.length_a   1.000
_cell.length_b   1.000
_cell.length_c   1.000
_cell.angle_alpha   90.00
_cell.angle_beta   90.00
_cell.angle_gamma   90.00
#
_symmetry.space_group_name_H-M   'P 1'
#
loop_
_entity.id
_entity.type
_entity.pdbx_description
1 polymer ?
#
loop_
_entity_poly.entity_id
_entity_poly.type
_entity_poly.pdbx_seq_one_letter_code
_entity_poly.pdbx_strand_id
1 'polypeptide(L)'
;MNLVKNLKNKKGQGMTEYIIIVALIAIAAIGVITLFGDDIRKLFGASANALAGETNVSPNAMKAGAKEVNTKGLKNFGKDNDGMGS
;
A
#
# COMPACT_ATOMS: atom_id res chain seq x y z
N MET A 1 37.34 14.49 -42.34
CA MET A 1 37.22 13.43 -41.30
C MET A 1 36.11 13.86 -40.36
N ASN A 2 34.89 13.31 -40.55
CA ASN A 2 33.72 13.74 -39.79
C ASN A 2 33.68 12.99 -38.46
N LEU A 3 33.97 13.72 -37.38
CA LEU A 3 33.87 13.19 -36.02
C LEU A 3 32.39 13.19 -35.61
N VAL A 4 31.77 12.01 -35.63
CA VAL A 4 30.43 11.80 -35.10
C VAL A 4 30.49 12.01 -33.58
N LYS A 5 30.12 13.21 -33.13
CA LYS A 5 29.89 13.47 -31.70
C LYS A 5 28.59 12.77 -31.31
N ASN A 6 28.71 11.66 -30.60
CA ASN A 6 27.61 11.09 -29.83
C ASN A 6 27.27 12.04 -28.68
N LEU A 7 26.37 13.01 -28.92
CA LEU A 7 25.74 13.76 -27.85
C LEU A 7 24.76 12.84 -27.13
N LYS A 8 25.28 12.04 -26.18
CA LYS A 8 24.43 11.46 -25.13
C LYS A 8 23.89 12.62 -24.32
N ASN A 9 22.67 13.04 -24.62
CA ASN A 9 21.90 14.01 -23.84
C ASN A 9 21.64 13.43 -22.44
N LYS A 10 22.61 13.59 -21.54
CA LYS A 10 22.57 13.12 -20.14
C LYS A 10 21.65 13.94 -19.22
N LYS A 11 20.80 14.82 -19.76
CA LYS A 11 19.91 15.68 -18.95
C LYS A 11 18.59 15.03 -18.52
N GLY A 12 18.29 13.81 -18.96
CA GLY A 12 17.08 13.08 -18.55
C GLY A 12 17.29 11.61 -18.18
N GLN A 13 18.51 11.08 -18.37
CA GLN A 13 18.79 9.65 -18.25
C GLN A 13 18.54 9.12 -16.82
N GLY A 14 18.83 9.92 -15.78
CA GLY A 14 18.61 9.52 -14.39
C GLY A 14 17.18 9.70 -13.88
N MET A 15 16.43 10.66 -14.42
CA MET A 15 15.07 10.98 -13.92
C MET A 15 14.06 9.89 -14.35
N THR A 16 14.10 9.48 -15.62
CA THR A 16 13.19 8.45 -16.13
C THR A 16 13.49 7.08 -15.53
N GLU A 17 14.78 6.75 -15.33
CA GLU A 17 15.18 5.48 -14.71
C GLU A 17 14.67 5.40 -13.26
N TYR A 18 14.83 6.49 -12.48
CA TYR A 18 14.28 6.55 -11.13
C TYR A 18 12.76 6.40 -11.11
N ILE A 19 12.06 7.08 -12.01
CA ILE A 19 10.59 7.00 -12.10
C ILE A 19 10.14 5.57 -12.41
N ILE A 20 10.82 4.87 -13.31
CA ILE A 20 10.50 3.47 -13.65
C ILE A 20 10.72 2.57 -12.44
N ILE A 21 11.86 2.68 -11.74
CA ILE A 21 12.14 1.87 -10.56
C ILE A 21 11.12 2.15 -9.44
N VAL A 22 10.77 3.41 -9.20
CA VAL A 22 9.75 3.80 -8.21
C VAL A 22 8.39 3.21 -8.59
N ALA A 23 8.00 3.25 -9.87
CA ALA A 23 6.75 2.66 -10.34
C ALA A 23 6.70 1.13 -10.10
N LEU A 24 7.82 0.43 -10.34
CA LEU A 24 7.92 -1.01 -10.07
C LEU A 24 7.80 -1.33 -8.58
N ILE A 25 8.46 -0.55 -7.71
CA ILE A 25 8.36 -0.70 -6.25
C ILE A 25 6.93 -0.45 -5.78
N ALA A 26 6.24 0.56 -6.32
CA ALA A 26 4.87 0.87 -5.94
C ALA A 26 3.90 -0.28 -6.28
N ILE A 27 4.03 -0.89 -7.46
CA ILE A 27 3.22 -2.05 -7.86
C ILE A 27 3.46 -3.24 -6.93
N ALA A 28 4.74 -3.53 -6.63
CA ALA A 28 5.10 -4.59 -5.71
C ALA A 28 4.56 -4.35 -4.29
N ALA A 29 4.65 -3.11 -3.79
CA ALA A 29 4.15 -2.71 -2.48
C ALA A 29 2.63 -2.88 -2.38
N ILE A 30 1.86 -2.51 -3.42
CA ILE A 30 0.42 -2.76 -3.47
C ILE A 30 0.15 -4.26 -3.32
N GLY A 31 0.87 -5.12 -4.04
CA GLY A 31 0.74 -6.57 -3.93
C GLY A 31 0.97 -7.08 -2.49
N VAL A 32 2.10 -6.71 -1.89
CA VAL A 32 2.45 -7.14 -0.53
C VAL A 32 1.44 -6.64 0.52
N ILE A 33 1.08 -5.35 0.48
CA ILE A 33 0.14 -4.76 1.44
C ILE A 33 -1.26 -5.36 1.29
N THR A 34 -1.68 -5.71 0.07
CA THR A 34 -2.99 -6.33 -0.15
C THR A 34 -3.04 -7.78 0.35
N LEU A 35 -1.92 -8.50 0.33
CA LEU A 35 -1.84 -9.89 0.78
C LEU A 35 -1.59 -10.01 2.29
N PHE A 36 -0.76 -9.15 2.86
CA PHE A 36 -0.29 -9.26 4.25
C PHE A 36 -0.76 -8.12 5.16
N GLY A 37 -1.49 -7.13 4.64
CA GLY A 37 -1.91 -5.94 5.39
C GLY A 37 -2.79 -6.27 6.60
N ASP A 38 -3.67 -7.26 6.47
CA ASP A 38 -4.55 -7.67 7.57
C ASP A 38 -3.76 -8.32 8.72
N ASP A 39 -2.76 -9.14 8.41
CA ASP A 39 -1.95 -9.81 9.43
C ASP A 39 -0.98 -8.84 10.12
N ILE A 40 -0.38 -7.91 9.36
CA ILE A 40 0.42 -6.82 9.92
C ILE A 40 -0.42 -5.96 10.88
N ARG A 41 -1.66 -5.64 10.51
CA ARG A 41 -2.58 -4.86 11.37
C ARG A 41 -2.98 -5.60 12.63
N LYS A 42 -3.26 -6.91 12.55
CA LYS A 42 -3.55 -7.74 13.74
C LYS A 42 -2.38 -7.73 14.71
N LEU A 43 -1.17 -7.92 14.21
CA LEU A 43 0.04 -7.89 15.04
C LEU A 43 0.25 -6.52 15.67
N PHE A 44 0.05 -5.45 14.90
CA PHE A 44 0.17 -4.08 15.41
C PHE A 44 -0.87 -3.75 16.48
N GLY A 45 -2.12 -4.20 16.29
CA GLY A 45 -3.19 -4.08 17.28
C GLY A 45 -2.91 -4.85 18.56
N ALA A 46 -2.37 -6.06 18.45
CA ALA A 46 -1.94 -6.85 19.60
C ALA A 46 -0.80 -6.14 20.38
N SER A 47 0.20 -5.62 19.67
CA SER A 47 1.30 -4.85 20.27
C SER A 47 0.83 -3.57 20.94
N ALA A 48 -0.12 -2.84 20.33
CA ALA A 48 -0.70 -1.63 20.90
C ALA A 48 -1.49 -1.93 22.18
N ASN A 49 -2.30 -3.00 22.19
CA ASN A 49 -3.04 -3.42 23.38
C ASN A 49 -2.11 -3.88 24.51
N ALA A 50 -1.05 -4.63 24.17
CA ALA A 50 -0.05 -5.06 25.14
C ALA A 50 0.69 -3.85 25.74
N LEU A 51 1.02 -2.84 24.94
CA LEU A 51 1.63 -1.59 25.41
C LEU A 51 0.67 -0.76 26.28
N ALA A 52 -0.63 -0.81 26.00
CA ALA A 52 -1.66 -0.14 26.80
C ALA A 52 -1.95 -0.85 28.14
N GLY A 53 -1.29 -1.98 28.43
CA GLY A 53 -1.45 -2.74 29.67
C GLY A 53 -2.72 -3.61 29.74
N GLU A 54 -3.41 -3.77 28.61
CA GLU A 54 -4.65 -4.55 28.51
C GLU A 54 -4.30 -6.04 28.37
N THR A 55 -4.46 -6.80 29.46
CA THR A 55 -4.12 -8.24 29.52
C THR A 55 -5.21 -9.15 28.98
N ASN A 56 -6.41 -8.61 28.68
CA ASN A 56 -7.54 -9.36 28.15
C ASN A 56 -7.69 -9.08 26.66
N VAL A 57 -6.72 -9.54 25.87
CA VAL A 57 -6.82 -9.52 24.40
C VAL A 57 -7.88 -10.55 23.98
N SER A 58 -9.16 -10.21 24.16
CA SER A 58 -10.26 -11.09 23.79
C SER A 58 -10.26 -11.27 22.27
N PRO A 59 -10.14 -12.50 21.75
CA PRO A 59 -10.24 -12.76 20.32
C PRO A 59 -11.60 -12.34 19.73
N ASN A 60 -12.59 -12.03 20.59
CA ASN A 60 -13.88 -11.47 20.19
C ASN A 60 -13.91 -9.92 20.12
N ALA A 61 -13.05 -9.20 20.85
CA ALA A 61 -12.85 -7.75 20.62
C ALA A 61 -12.20 -7.50 19.24
N MET A 62 -11.45 -8.49 18.75
CA MET A 62 -10.95 -8.61 17.38
C MET A 62 -12.06 -8.59 16.31
N LYS A 63 -13.33 -8.87 16.68
CA LYS A 63 -14.50 -8.76 15.79
C LYS A 63 -15.27 -7.44 15.95
N ALA A 64 -15.11 -6.71 17.04
CA ALA A 64 -15.73 -5.39 17.20
C ALA A 64 -15.04 -4.30 16.34
N GLY A 65 -13.77 -4.51 16.00
CA GLY A 65 -13.04 -3.77 14.95
C GLY A 65 -13.19 -4.36 13.55
N ALA A 66 -13.78 -5.55 13.42
CA ALA A 66 -14.27 -6.10 12.15
C ALA A 66 -15.66 -5.53 11.79
N LYS A 67 -15.98 -4.34 12.31
CA LYS A 67 -17.01 -3.46 11.76
C LYS A 67 -16.54 -3.09 10.37
N GLU A 68 -16.82 -3.97 9.41
CA GLU A 68 -16.74 -3.75 7.96
C GLU A 68 -15.75 -2.64 7.65
N VAL A 69 -14.47 -2.87 7.97
CA VAL A 69 -13.43 -1.96 7.56
C VAL A 69 -13.44 -2.15 6.07
N ASN A 70 -14.21 -1.30 5.40
CA ASN A 70 -14.23 -1.17 3.96
C ASN A 70 -12.77 -1.02 3.58
N THR A 71 -12.13 -2.12 3.20
CA THR A 71 -10.76 -2.17 2.74
C THR A 71 -10.79 -1.42 1.42
N LYS A 72 -10.69 -0.08 1.51
CA LYS A 72 -10.63 0.86 0.39
C LYS A 72 -9.29 0.63 -0.32
N GLY A 73 -9.23 -0.46 -1.04
CA GLY A 73 -8.17 -0.86 -1.95
C GLY A 73 -8.76 -1.07 -3.34
N LEU A 74 -7.93 -1.35 -4.36
CA LEU A 74 -8.34 -1.44 -5.78
C LEU A 74 -9.61 -2.27 -6.00
N LYS A 75 -9.85 -3.27 -5.16
CA LYS A 75 -11.03 -4.16 -5.18
C LYS A 75 -12.37 -3.45 -4.91
N ASN A 76 -12.36 -2.30 -4.21
CA ASN A 76 -13.55 -1.55 -3.76
C ASN A 76 -13.60 -0.10 -4.28
N PHE A 77 -12.58 0.39 -5.01
CA PHE A 77 -12.55 1.79 -5.52
C PHE A 77 -13.74 2.17 -6.42
N GLY A 78 -14.42 1.19 -7.04
CA GLY A 78 -15.63 1.44 -7.83
C GLY A 78 -16.94 1.14 -7.11
N LYS A 79 -16.91 0.37 -6.01
CA LYS A 79 -18.13 -0.10 -5.31
C LYS A 79 -18.68 0.92 -4.33
N ASP A 80 -17.82 1.75 -3.76
CA ASP A 80 -18.22 2.80 -2.82
C ASP A 80 -18.90 4.01 -3.52
N ASN A 81 -18.88 4.06 -4.86
CA ASN A 81 -19.36 5.20 -5.65
C ASN A 81 -20.75 4.98 -6.28
N ASP A 82 -21.28 3.75 -6.28
CA ASP A 82 -22.61 3.41 -6.84
C ASP A 82 -23.78 3.79 -5.90
N GLY A 83 -23.49 4.39 -4.75
CA GLY A 83 -24.50 4.76 -3.73
C GLY A 83 -25.08 6.17 -3.84
N MET A 84 -24.68 6.99 -4.82
CA MET A 84 -25.16 8.37 -4.97
C MET A 84 -26.18 8.50 -6.10
N GLY A 85 -27.16 7.60 -6.15
CA GLY A 85 -28.13 7.52 -7.23
C GLY A 85 -29.35 6.67 -6.90
N SER A 86 -30.03 6.94 -5.79
CA SER A 86 -31.46 6.66 -5.56
C SER A 86 -31.96 7.54 -4.43
#